data_AF-A0A969HRX0-F1
#
_entry.id   AF-A0A969HRX0-F1
#
_cell.length_a   1.000
_cell.length_b   1.000
_cell.length_c   1.000
_cell.angle_alpha   90.00
_cell.angle_beta   90.00
_cell.angle_gamma   90.00
#
_symmetry.space_group_name_H-M   'P 1'
#
loop_
_entity.id
_entity.type
_entity.pdbx_description
1 polymer ?
#
loop_
_entity_poly.entity_id
_entity_poly.type
_entity_poly.pdbx_seq_one_letter_code
_entity_poly.pdbx_strand_id
1 'polypeptide(L)'
;MSDWITTNLKRARALTPSNSQTELTVKLIDTVYNRYASVSNAERRIALAAAFDLLVAAEYYKSVVHEGWIYCSLHSPQLFYPYTNVCPRCVLSGRFEFAEARKPSSGIIGNVTANLLVLFFQTLLHRKNHPMQVLRSAEPVDGVFIDNTTSPKTVIFVEIKSSPLITLPLSATSDLLTVRAEEDSPRAVGHEYINHHRLYGDNLSIWLPNFEQPIEGYYYELGAKQDKDNHNWAYLGIMSLLERDPLFFENYVSFWKKVFEAYALRNAQIKAYWLTNGCGQPVPRPIDWPKRRIGSGYESISDGKTSVGLDRTDDIKKSVYQILKLGSLGKSIVGYDFYVGILSNIHPVRHFDEYFLPIIDVIWTTYPDHEVKTVADLPDDHKLYNLFDIILCLTENMSKISRLNSIFDF
;
A
#
# COMPACT_ATOMS: atom_id res chain seq x y z
N MET A 1 -25.28 26.67 4.18
CA MET A 1 -24.34 25.55 4.40
C MET A 1 -24.92 24.40 5.24
N SER A 2 -26.14 24.51 5.79
CA SER A 2 -26.70 23.55 6.77
C SER A 2 -26.88 22.10 6.28
N ASP A 3 -26.75 21.78 4.99
CA ASP A 3 -26.94 20.42 4.45
C ASP A 3 -25.67 19.83 3.79
N TRP A 4 -24.50 20.43 4.00
CA TRP A 4 -23.28 20.00 3.29
C TRP A 4 -22.85 18.56 3.64
N ILE A 5 -22.94 18.16 4.92
CA ILE A 5 -22.64 16.78 5.35
C ILE A 5 -23.61 15.82 4.66
N THR A 6 -24.91 16.05 4.75
CA THR A 6 -25.94 15.20 4.12
C THR A 6 -25.74 15.09 2.60
N THR A 7 -25.38 16.20 1.95
CA THR A 7 -25.12 16.23 0.50
C THR A 7 -23.97 15.31 0.12
N ASN A 8 -22.88 15.31 0.89
CA ASN A 8 -21.75 14.41 0.63
C ASN A 8 -22.06 12.97 1.02
N LEU A 9 -22.85 12.72 2.08
CA LEU A 9 -23.35 11.39 2.42
C LEU A 9 -24.19 10.78 1.28
N LYS A 10 -25.01 11.58 0.60
CA LYS A 10 -25.79 11.13 -0.58
C LYS A 10 -24.92 10.71 -1.77
N ARG A 11 -23.63 11.09 -1.79
CA ARG A 11 -22.66 10.70 -2.82
C ARG A 11 -21.84 9.48 -2.42
N ALA A 12 -21.80 9.16 -1.12
CA ALA A 12 -21.14 7.97 -0.63
C ALA A 12 -21.87 6.70 -1.10
N ARG A 13 -21.11 5.67 -1.44
CA ARG A 13 -21.59 4.39 -1.95
C ARG A 13 -20.84 3.26 -1.26
N ALA A 14 -21.57 2.18 -0.99
CA ALA A 14 -20.95 0.92 -0.60
C ALA A 14 -20.06 0.42 -1.74
N LEU A 15 -18.96 -0.23 -1.39
CA LEU A 15 -18.15 -0.93 -2.37
C LEU A 15 -18.91 -2.13 -2.94
N THR A 16 -18.62 -2.45 -4.19
CA THR A 16 -19.03 -3.70 -4.85
C THR A 16 -17.78 -4.51 -5.20
N PRO A 17 -17.06 -5.05 -4.20
CA PRO A 17 -15.90 -5.90 -4.45
C PRO A 17 -16.33 -7.21 -5.12
N SER A 18 -15.39 -7.87 -5.80
CA SER A 18 -15.63 -9.26 -6.24
C SER A 18 -15.68 -10.20 -5.02
N ASN A 19 -16.28 -11.38 -5.21
CA ASN A 19 -16.30 -12.40 -4.15
C ASN A 19 -14.88 -12.77 -3.72
N SER A 20 -13.97 -13.01 -4.67
CA SER A 20 -12.58 -13.37 -4.37
C SER A 20 -11.80 -12.26 -3.65
N GLN A 21 -12.10 -10.98 -3.93
CA GLN A 21 -11.55 -9.85 -3.17
C GLN A 21 -12.01 -9.89 -1.70
N THR A 22 -13.30 -10.13 -1.49
CA THR A 22 -13.89 -10.19 -0.15
C THR A 22 -13.35 -11.38 0.64
N GLU A 23 -13.35 -12.56 0.03
CA GLU A 23 -12.86 -13.80 0.64
C GLU A 23 -11.37 -13.70 1.03
N LEU A 24 -10.52 -13.21 0.13
CA LEU A 24 -9.09 -13.03 0.45
C LEU A 24 -8.90 -12.00 1.56
N THR A 25 -9.66 -10.91 1.55
CA THR A 25 -9.58 -9.88 2.62
C THR A 25 -9.91 -10.48 3.99
N VAL A 26 -11.01 -11.23 4.09
CA VAL A 26 -11.40 -11.94 5.32
C VAL A 26 -10.32 -12.93 5.73
N LYS A 27 -9.86 -13.79 4.80
CA LYS A 27 -8.84 -14.80 5.06
C LYS A 27 -7.54 -14.21 5.59
N LEU A 28 -7.08 -13.10 5.00
CA LEU A 28 -5.87 -12.39 5.41
C LEU A 28 -6.01 -11.80 6.83
N ILE A 29 -7.11 -11.11 7.10
CA ILE A 29 -7.39 -10.54 8.44
C ILE A 29 -7.47 -11.65 9.48
N ASP A 30 -8.20 -12.73 9.20
CA ASP A 30 -8.32 -13.87 10.10
C ASP A 30 -6.97 -14.53 10.35
N THR A 31 -6.14 -14.68 9.30
CA THR A 31 -4.77 -15.19 9.42
C THR A 31 -3.94 -14.33 10.37
N VAL A 32 -4.02 -13.00 10.25
CA VAL A 32 -3.33 -12.09 11.17
C VAL A 32 -3.83 -12.28 12.59
N TYR A 33 -5.13 -12.24 12.84
CA TYR A 33 -5.65 -12.36 14.21
C TYR A 33 -5.40 -13.74 14.83
N ASN A 34 -5.34 -14.80 14.04
CA ASN A 34 -5.05 -16.14 14.56
C ASN A 34 -3.57 -16.31 14.89
N ARG A 35 -2.66 -15.85 14.03
CA ARG A 35 -1.21 -16.04 14.20
C ARG A 35 -0.55 -14.98 15.08
N TYR A 36 -1.14 -13.80 15.14
CA TYR A 36 -0.67 -12.65 15.92
C TYR A 36 -1.66 -12.31 17.05
N ALA A 37 -2.30 -13.33 17.62
CA ALA A 37 -3.22 -13.18 18.75
C ALA A 37 -2.50 -12.72 20.03
N SER A 38 -1.33 -13.32 20.31
CA SER A 38 -0.56 -13.16 21.56
C SER A 38 0.52 -12.09 21.51
N VAL A 39 0.66 -11.37 20.40
CA VAL A 39 1.63 -10.29 20.24
C VAL A 39 1.03 -8.93 20.61
N SER A 40 1.88 -7.91 20.69
CA SER A 40 1.41 -6.55 20.93
C SER A 40 0.50 -6.03 19.80
N ASN A 41 -0.42 -5.10 20.10
CA ASN A 41 -1.26 -4.46 19.07
C ASN A 41 -0.39 -3.79 17.99
N ALA A 42 0.77 -3.25 18.34
CA ALA A 42 1.70 -2.67 17.38
C ALA A 42 2.22 -3.71 16.37
N GLU A 43 2.60 -4.90 16.82
CA GLU A 43 3.08 -5.96 15.92
C GLU A 43 1.95 -6.53 15.05
N ARG A 44 0.73 -6.66 15.61
CA ARG A 44 -0.45 -7.09 14.86
C ARG A 44 -0.79 -6.08 13.76
N ARG A 45 -0.74 -4.78 14.07
CA ARG A 45 -0.90 -3.68 13.11
C ARG A 45 0.08 -3.74 11.95
N ILE A 46 1.35 -4.03 12.23
CA ILE A 46 2.34 -4.27 11.17
C ILE A 46 1.97 -5.49 10.31
N ALA A 47 1.51 -6.59 10.92
CA ALA A 47 1.04 -7.76 10.17
C ALA A 47 -0.21 -7.46 9.33
N LEU A 48 -1.11 -6.59 9.79
CA LEU A 48 -2.25 -6.09 9.00
C LEU A 48 -1.80 -5.26 7.80
N ALA A 49 -0.79 -4.38 7.97
CA ALA A 49 -0.22 -3.62 6.86
C ALA A 49 0.43 -4.53 5.80
N ALA A 50 1.17 -5.55 6.24
CA ALA A 50 1.73 -6.56 5.35
C ALA A 50 0.63 -7.37 4.64
N ALA A 51 -0.42 -7.79 5.36
CA ALA A 51 -1.57 -8.48 4.78
C ALA A 51 -2.27 -7.62 3.70
N PHE A 52 -2.39 -6.31 3.94
CA PHE A 52 -2.92 -5.39 2.93
C PHE A 52 -2.06 -5.35 1.67
N ASP A 53 -0.73 -5.35 1.78
CA ASP A 53 0.17 -5.43 0.63
C ASP A 53 -0.03 -6.73 -0.19
N LEU A 54 -0.28 -7.89 0.45
CA LEU A 54 -0.63 -9.12 -0.26
C LEU A 54 -1.96 -9.03 -1.01
N LEU A 55 -2.96 -8.37 -0.42
CA LEU A 55 -4.25 -8.13 -1.08
C LEU A 55 -4.05 -7.26 -2.34
N VAL A 56 -3.23 -6.21 -2.25
CA VAL A 56 -2.88 -5.37 -3.40
C VAL A 56 -2.06 -6.16 -4.43
N ALA A 57 -1.15 -7.03 -3.97
CA ALA A 57 -0.36 -7.87 -4.86
C ALA A 57 -1.24 -8.82 -5.69
N ALA A 58 -2.23 -9.50 -5.08
CA ALA A 58 -3.20 -10.33 -5.82
C ALA A 58 -3.90 -9.55 -6.94
N GLU A 59 -4.31 -8.32 -6.63
CA GLU A 59 -4.96 -7.42 -7.58
C GLU A 59 -4.03 -6.98 -8.73
N TYR A 60 -2.72 -6.89 -8.49
CA TYR A 60 -1.74 -6.61 -9.55
C TYR A 60 -1.43 -7.85 -10.38
N TYR A 61 -1.33 -9.02 -9.73
CA TYR A 61 -1.04 -10.30 -10.37
C TYR A 61 -2.12 -10.72 -11.37
N LYS A 62 -3.39 -10.30 -11.19
CA LYS A 62 -4.45 -10.57 -12.18
C LYS A 62 -4.10 -10.09 -13.59
N SER A 63 -3.33 -9.00 -13.68
CA SER A 63 -2.94 -8.33 -14.92
C SER A 63 -1.60 -8.81 -15.48
N VAL A 64 -1.02 -9.90 -14.96
CA VAL A 64 0.18 -10.49 -15.55
C VAL A 64 -0.07 -10.87 -17.01
N VAL A 65 0.89 -10.55 -17.88
CA VAL A 65 0.86 -10.79 -19.32
C VAL A 65 2.15 -11.48 -19.78
N HIS A 66 2.16 -11.97 -21.02
CA HIS A 66 3.30 -12.69 -21.59
C HIS A 66 4.57 -11.83 -21.69
N GLU A 67 4.42 -10.51 -21.88
CA GLU A 67 5.55 -9.60 -22.10
C GLU A 67 6.10 -9.03 -20.80
N GLY A 68 7.38 -8.66 -20.82
CA GLY A 68 7.99 -7.90 -19.73
C GLY A 68 8.60 -8.73 -18.62
N TRP A 69 8.81 -10.01 -18.86
CA TRP A 69 9.58 -10.87 -17.97
C TRP A 69 11.08 -10.63 -18.18
N ILE A 70 11.85 -10.73 -17.10
CA ILE A 70 13.30 -10.69 -17.13
C ILE A 70 13.84 -12.07 -16.79
N TYR A 71 14.63 -12.64 -17.69
CA TYR A 71 15.41 -13.84 -17.41
C TYR A 71 16.62 -13.49 -16.54
N CYS A 72 16.90 -14.33 -15.55
CA CYS A 72 18.06 -14.22 -14.69
C CYS A 72 18.70 -15.60 -14.53
N SER A 73 19.93 -15.76 -15.02
CA SER A 73 20.71 -16.99 -14.87
C SER A 73 21.45 -17.12 -13.53
N LEU A 74 21.36 -16.10 -12.66
CA LEU A 74 22.08 -16.10 -11.39
C LEU A 74 21.61 -17.27 -10.50
N HIS A 75 22.53 -18.18 -10.16
CA HIS A 75 22.34 -19.47 -9.49
C HIS A 75 21.52 -20.51 -10.26
N SER A 76 20.24 -20.21 -10.50
CA SER A 76 19.33 -21.08 -11.23
C SER A 76 18.55 -20.26 -12.26
N PRO A 77 18.51 -20.69 -13.54
CA PRO A 77 17.74 -20.02 -14.59
C PRO A 77 16.27 -19.82 -14.22
N GLN A 78 15.84 -18.57 -14.11
CA GLN A 78 14.50 -18.21 -13.66
C GLN A 78 14.00 -16.98 -14.43
N LEU A 79 12.70 -16.92 -14.68
CA LEU A 79 12.01 -15.75 -15.20
C LEU A 79 11.36 -15.00 -14.04
N PHE A 80 11.46 -13.68 -14.05
CA PHE A 80 10.79 -12.82 -13.09
C PHE A 80 9.86 -11.82 -13.78
N TYR A 81 8.69 -11.60 -13.19
CA TYR A 81 7.80 -10.50 -13.53
C TYR A 81 7.97 -9.38 -12.48
N PRO A 82 8.73 -8.32 -12.79
CA PRO A 82 9.15 -7.34 -11.79
C PRO A 82 8.09 -6.25 -11.55
N TYR A 83 7.99 -5.76 -10.31
CA TYR A 83 7.15 -4.61 -9.93
C TYR A 83 7.97 -3.35 -9.57
N THR A 84 9.29 -3.48 -9.57
CA THR A 84 10.29 -2.41 -9.46
C THR A 84 11.21 -2.45 -10.67
N ASN A 85 11.84 -1.34 -11.04
CA ASN A 85 12.70 -1.23 -12.21
C ASN A 85 14.09 -1.90 -12.03
N VAL A 86 14.13 -3.09 -11.43
CA VAL A 86 15.37 -3.82 -11.13
C VAL A 86 15.10 -5.32 -11.11
N CYS A 87 16.08 -6.12 -11.55
CA CYS A 87 16.05 -7.56 -11.35
C CYS A 87 15.99 -7.86 -9.84
N PRO A 88 14.93 -8.52 -9.37
CA PRO A 88 14.68 -8.67 -7.94
C PRO A 88 15.73 -9.56 -7.25
N ARG A 89 16.32 -10.53 -7.96
CA ARG A 89 17.38 -11.39 -7.44
C ARG A 89 18.73 -10.67 -7.38
N CYS A 90 19.12 -9.98 -8.45
CA CYS A 90 20.44 -9.33 -8.52
C CYS A 90 20.60 -8.20 -7.51
N VAL A 91 19.53 -7.46 -7.22
CA VAL A 91 19.61 -6.32 -6.30
C VAL A 91 19.96 -6.75 -4.88
N LEU A 92 19.58 -7.97 -4.49
CA LEU A 92 19.94 -8.55 -3.20
C LEU A 92 21.42 -8.92 -3.08
N SER A 93 22.10 -9.13 -4.21
CA SER A 93 23.56 -9.28 -4.29
C SER A 93 24.29 -7.94 -4.44
N GLY A 94 23.57 -6.81 -4.35
CA GLY A 94 24.12 -5.47 -4.59
C GLY A 94 24.41 -5.16 -6.06
N ARG A 95 23.87 -5.95 -7.01
CA ARG A 95 23.99 -5.70 -8.44
C ARG A 95 22.69 -5.10 -8.98
N PHE A 96 22.78 -3.94 -9.62
CA PHE A 96 21.63 -3.23 -10.17
C PHE A 96 21.50 -3.53 -11.66
N GLU A 97 20.62 -4.48 -11.98
CA GLU A 97 20.29 -4.89 -13.34
C GLU A 97 18.92 -4.33 -13.68
N PHE A 98 18.82 -3.48 -14.70
CA PHE A 98 17.55 -2.80 -15.01
C PHE A 98 16.52 -3.78 -15.58
N ALA A 99 15.36 -3.87 -14.95
CA ALA A 99 14.22 -4.67 -15.41
C ALA A 99 12.95 -3.81 -15.36
N GLU A 100 12.37 -3.40 -16.50
CA GLU A 100 11.21 -2.49 -16.53
C GLU A 100 10.01 -3.05 -15.73
N ALA A 101 9.59 -2.30 -14.71
CA ALA A 101 8.51 -2.66 -13.81
C ALA A 101 7.17 -2.77 -14.54
N ARG A 102 6.38 -3.77 -14.17
CA ARG A 102 5.06 -4.07 -14.73
C ARG A 102 3.92 -3.79 -13.75
N LYS A 103 4.03 -2.64 -13.07
CA LYS A 103 2.95 -2.12 -12.21
C LYS A 103 1.86 -1.44 -13.06
N PRO A 104 0.59 -1.43 -12.61
CA PRO A 104 -0.46 -0.64 -13.25
C PRO A 104 -0.09 0.85 -13.29
N SER A 105 -0.75 1.63 -14.15
CA SER A 105 -0.51 3.08 -14.18
C SER A 105 -0.89 3.74 -12.85
N SER A 106 -0.21 4.82 -12.48
CA SER A 106 -0.37 5.44 -11.14
C SER A 106 -1.81 5.87 -10.81
N GLY A 107 -2.59 6.30 -11.82
CA GLY A 107 -4.01 6.64 -11.63
C GLY A 107 -4.89 5.43 -11.30
N ILE A 108 -4.60 4.28 -11.90
CA ILE A 108 -5.28 3.02 -11.61
C ILE A 108 -4.87 2.52 -10.21
N ILE A 109 -3.58 2.60 -9.88
CA ILE A 109 -3.05 2.20 -8.56
C ILE A 109 -3.79 2.91 -7.43
N GLY A 110 -3.90 4.24 -7.48
CA GLY A 110 -4.53 5.03 -6.41
C GLY A 110 -5.99 4.64 -6.18
N ASN A 111 -6.77 4.50 -7.26
CA ASN A 111 -8.18 4.13 -7.14
C ASN A 111 -8.37 2.70 -6.62
N VAL A 112 -7.59 1.75 -7.15
CA VAL A 112 -7.65 0.34 -6.76
C VAL A 112 -7.28 0.16 -5.29
N THR A 113 -6.14 0.72 -4.87
CA THR A 113 -5.66 0.59 -3.48
C THR A 113 -6.59 1.30 -2.50
N ALA A 114 -7.17 2.44 -2.85
CA ALA A 114 -8.17 3.11 -2.02
C ALA A 114 -9.42 2.26 -1.80
N ASN A 115 -9.93 1.60 -2.85
CA ASN A 115 -11.09 0.70 -2.73
C ASN A 115 -10.75 -0.53 -1.87
N LEU A 116 -9.59 -1.14 -2.09
CA LEU A 116 -9.14 -2.27 -1.26
C LEU A 116 -8.95 -1.87 0.19
N LEU A 117 -8.45 -0.65 0.47
CA LEU A 117 -8.25 -0.18 1.84
C LEU A 117 -9.58 0.05 2.56
N VAL A 118 -10.58 0.61 1.88
CA VAL A 118 -11.94 0.74 2.42
C VAL A 118 -12.55 -0.64 2.71
N LEU A 119 -12.41 -1.61 1.79
CA LEU A 119 -12.85 -2.99 2.03
C LEU A 119 -12.15 -3.61 3.24
N PHE A 120 -10.85 -3.38 3.38
CA PHE A 120 -10.04 -3.91 4.47
C PHE A 120 -10.51 -3.37 5.83
N PHE A 121 -10.69 -2.05 5.96
CA PHE A 121 -11.20 -1.43 7.18
C PHE A 121 -12.66 -1.80 7.49
N GLN A 122 -13.50 -1.94 6.45
CA GLN A 122 -14.87 -2.45 6.62
C GLN A 122 -14.86 -3.86 7.23
N THR A 123 -13.97 -4.72 6.74
CA THR A 123 -13.82 -6.09 7.23
C THR A 123 -13.28 -6.12 8.67
N LEU A 124 -12.31 -5.26 9.00
CA LEU A 124 -11.79 -5.11 10.36
C LEU A 124 -12.87 -4.68 11.36
N LEU A 125 -13.68 -3.68 11.00
CA LEU A 125 -14.78 -3.20 11.85
C LEU A 125 -15.87 -4.28 12.01
N HIS A 126 -16.20 -5.00 10.94
CA HIS A 126 -17.12 -6.13 11.01
C HIS A 126 -16.61 -7.23 11.94
N ARG A 127 -15.33 -7.59 11.88
CA ARG A 127 -14.71 -8.56 12.78
C ARG A 127 -14.78 -8.14 14.25
N LYS A 128 -14.70 -6.83 14.54
CA LYS A 128 -14.92 -6.26 15.89
C LYS A 128 -16.39 -6.13 16.28
N ASN A 129 -17.33 -6.57 15.45
CA ASN A 129 -18.77 -6.34 15.61
C ASN A 129 -19.13 -4.85 15.79
N HIS A 130 -18.34 -3.94 15.20
CA HIS A 130 -18.61 -2.52 15.28
C HIS A 130 -19.63 -2.10 14.21
N PRO A 131 -20.70 -1.35 14.52
CA PRO A 131 -21.77 -1.00 13.57
C PRO A 131 -21.36 0.04 12.51
N MET A 132 -20.10 0.47 12.49
CA MET A 132 -19.64 1.55 11.64
C MET A 132 -19.43 1.04 10.22
N GLN A 133 -20.07 1.68 9.26
CA GLN A 133 -19.91 1.39 7.84
C GLN A 133 -18.77 2.20 7.25
N VAL A 134 -18.04 1.63 6.30
CA VAL A 134 -17.00 2.34 5.53
C VAL A 134 -17.43 2.38 4.08
N LEU A 135 -17.49 3.58 3.51
CA LEU A 135 -18.02 3.84 2.17
C LEU A 135 -16.97 4.61 1.35
N ARG A 136 -16.98 4.40 0.03
CA ARG A 136 -16.28 5.29 -0.91
C ARG A 136 -17.18 6.47 -1.26
N SER A 137 -16.58 7.61 -1.54
CA SER A 137 -17.28 8.82 -1.97
C SER A 137 -16.56 9.47 -3.15
N ALA A 138 -17.06 10.63 -3.56
CA ALA A 138 -16.49 11.44 -4.62
C ALA A 138 -16.12 12.83 -4.10
N GLU A 139 -15.17 13.49 -4.77
CA GLU A 139 -14.61 14.80 -4.39
C GLU A 139 -15.69 15.77 -3.90
N PRO A 140 -15.57 16.37 -2.70
CA PRO A 140 -14.34 16.54 -1.95
C PRO A 140 -14.01 15.43 -0.95
N VAL A 141 -14.81 14.36 -0.86
CA VAL A 141 -14.59 13.31 0.15
C VAL A 141 -14.18 12.02 -0.56
N ASP A 142 -13.06 11.42 -0.15
CA ASP A 142 -12.65 10.13 -0.69
C ASP A 142 -13.39 8.98 0.01
N GLY A 143 -13.46 9.01 1.34
CA GLY A 143 -14.10 7.96 2.13
C GLY A 143 -14.96 8.49 3.25
N VAL A 144 -15.93 7.69 3.67
CA VAL A 144 -16.81 8.01 4.78
C VAL A 144 -16.89 6.83 5.74
N PHE A 145 -16.63 7.09 7.02
CA PHE A 145 -17.06 6.19 8.08
C PHE A 145 -18.36 6.74 8.68
N ILE A 146 -19.39 5.90 8.81
CA ILE A 146 -20.67 6.32 9.38
C ILE A 146 -21.19 5.30 10.38
N ASP A 147 -21.54 5.78 11.56
CA ASP A 147 -22.27 5.03 12.57
C ASP A 147 -23.68 5.62 12.71
N ASN A 148 -24.67 4.86 12.23
CA ASN A 148 -26.07 5.25 12.28
C ASN A 148 -26.74 4.91 13.63
N THR A 149 -26.05 4.20 14.53
CA THR A 149 -26.61 3.78 15.82
C THR A 149 -26.50 4.87 16.89
N THR A 150 -25.68 5.89 16.66
CA THR A 150 -25.50 7.01 17.60
C THR A 150 -26.48 8.15 17.33
N SER A 151 -26.81 8.91 18.38
CA SER A 151 -27.60 10.14 18.29
C SER A 151 -26.86 11.30 18.98
N PRO A 152 -26.32 12.28 18.24
CA PRO A 152 -26.34 12.40 16.78
C PRO A 152 -25.51 11.32 16.06
N LYS A 153 -25.74 11.15 14.75
CA LYS A 153 -25.00 10.18 13.93
C LYS A 153 -23.52 10.53 13.88
N THR A 154 -22.64 9.54 14.04
CA THR A 154 -21.20 9.74 13.95
C THR A 154 -20.75 9.64 12.50
N VAL A 155 -20.04 10.65 12.00
CA VAL A 155 -19.57 10.72 10.62
C VAL A 155 -18.11 11.14 10.60
N ILE A 156 -17.25 10.35 9.94
CA ILE A 156 -15.85 10.68 9.71
C ILE A 156 -15.63 10.77 8.20
N PHE A 157 -15.32 11.97 7.71
CA PHE A 157 -14.87 12.14 6.33
C PHE A 157 -13.37 11.96 6.25
N VAL A 158 -12.91 11.16 5.29
CA VAL A 158 -11.49 10.89 5.13
C VAL A 158 -10.98 11.21 3.73
N GLU A 159 -9.76 11.73 3.68
CA GLU A 159 -8.89 11.71 2.50
C GLU A 159 -8.13 10.37 2.49
N ILE A 160 -8.09 9.67 1.37
CA ILE A 160 -7.45 8.34 1.30
C ILE A 160 -6.13 8.43 0.53
N LYS A 161 -5.03 7.97 1.16
CA LYS A 161 -3.73 7.79 0.52
C LYS A 161 -3.24 6.38 0.75
N SER A 162 -3.16 5.59 -0.31
CA SER A 162 -2.81 4.17 -0.20
C SER A 162 -1.86 3.76 -1.32
N SER A 163 -0.81 3.03 -0.95
CA SER A 163 0.15 2.45 -1.89
C SER A 163 0.96 1.38 -1.14
N PRO A 164 1.18 0.19 -1.72
CA PRO A 164 1.86 -0.89 -1.00
C PRO A 164 3.34 -0.57 -0.77
N LEU A 165 3.92 -1.08 0.32
CA LEU A 165 5.36 -0.99 0.59
C LEU A 165 6.14 -1.80 -0.45
N ILE A 166 5.71 -3.05 -0.64
CA ILE A 166 6.31 -3.99 -1.59
C ILE A 166 5.23 -4.65 -2.43
N THR A 167 5.59 -4.99 -3.67
CA THR A 167 4.90 -6.00 -4.46
C THR A 167 5.94 -7.01 -4.88
N LEU A 168 5.89 -8.21 -4.30
CA LEU A 168 6.87 -9.25 -4.62
C LEU A 168 6.73 -9.66 -6.08
N PRO A 169 7.85 -9.95 -6.77
CA PRO A 169 7.81 -10.39 -8.15
C PRO A 169 7.17 -11.78 -8.25
N LEU A 170 6.51 -12.02 -9.38
CA LEU A 170 6.18 -13.39 -9.77
C LEU A 170 7.42 -14.04 -10.39
N SER A 171 7.55 -15.35 -10.25
CA SER A 171 8.62 -16.14 -10.84
C SER A 171 8.09 -17.37 -11.56
N ALA A 172 8.77 -17.76 -12.63
CA ALA A 172 8.56 -19.01 -13.34
C ALA A 172 9.91 -19.69 -13.63
N THR A 173 9.95 -21.02 -13.53
CA THR A 173 11.15 -21.79 -13.87
C THR A 173 11.51 -21.60 -15.34
N SER A 174 12.81 -21.55 -15.63
CA SER A 174 13.31 -21.42 -17.00
C SER A 174 14.41 -22.43 -17.26
N ASP A 175 14.60 -22.80 -18.52
CA ASP A 175 15.78 -23.52 -18.94
C ASP A 175 16.96 -22.56 -19.07
N LEU A 176 18.20 -23.10 -19.01
CA LEU A 176 19.39 -22.31 -19.28
C LEU A 176 19.35 -21.81 -20.73
N LEU A 177 19.33 -20.49 -20.90
CA LEU A 177 19.39 -19.88 -22.21
C LEU A 177 20.85 -19.70 -22.65
N THR A 178 21.12 -20.08 -23.90
CA THR A 178 22.44 -19.95 -24.50
C THR A 178 22.36 -19.23 -25.83
N VAL A 179 23.28 -18.32 -26.09
CA VAL A 179 23.46 -17.69 -27.41
C VAL A 179 24.65 -18.35 -28.09
N ARG A 180 24.47 -18.70 -29.38
CA ARG A 180 25.57 -19.12 -30.25
C ARG A 180 26.21 -17.87 -30.84
N ALA A 181 27.47 -17.61 -30.51
CA ALA A 181 28.29 -16.71 -31.32
C ALA A 181 28.78 -17.48 -32.56
N GLU A 182 28.89 -16.81 -33.70
CA GLU A 182 29.06 -17.44 -35.04
C GLU A 182 30.27 -18.39 -35.17
N GLU A 183 31.23 -18.37 -34.24
CA GLU A 183 32.40 -19.26 -34.23
C GLU A 183 32.75 -19.85 -32.84
N ASP A 184 31.87 -19.74 -31.84
CA ASP A 184 32.23 -20.05 -30.45
C ASP A 184 31.24 -20.97 -29.72
N SER A 185 31.73 -21.65 -28.68
CA SER A 185 30.91 -22.52 -27.81
C SER A 185 29.70 -21.77 -27.22
N PRO A 186 28.55 -22.45 -26.99
CA PRO A 186 27.34 -21.78 -26.49
C PRO A 186 27.61 -21.04 -25.19
N ARG A 187 27.35 -19.73 -25.15
CA ARG A 187 27.53 -18.91 -23.94
C ARG A 187 26.18 -18.70 -23.26
N ALA A 188 26.15 -18.87 -21.94
CA ALA A 188 24.96 -18.62 -21.15
C ALA A 188 24.56 -17.13 -21.20
N VAL A 189 23.27 -16.87 -21.36
CA VAL A 189 22.70 -15.52 -21.27
C VAL A 189 22.73 -15.06 -19.80
N GLY A 190 23.07 -13.79 -19.58
CA GLY A 190 23.04 -13.17 -18.25
C GLY A 190 21.63 -12.72 -17.86
N HIS A 191 21.21 -11.57 -18.41
CA HIS A 191 19.87 -11.02 -18.29
C HIS A 191 19.30 -10.72 -19.66
N GLU A 192 18.06 -11.12 -19.91
CA GLU A 192 17.39 -10.86 -21.18
C GLU A 192 15.88 -10.68 -20.96
N TYR A 193 15.28 -9.72 -21.67
CA TYR A 193 13.83 -9.56 -21.68
C TYR A 193 13.23 -10.65 -22.55
N ILE A 194 12.33 -11.42 -21.97
CA ILE A 194 11.76 -12.59 -22.63
C ILE A 194 10.24 -12.56 -22.52
N ASN A 195 9.58 -13.01 -23.57
CA ASN A 195 8.16 -13.29 -23.53
C ASN A 195 7.94 -14.66 -22.89
N HIS A 196 7.15 -14.72 -21.83
CA HIS A 196 6.76 -15.98 -21.23
C HIS A 196 5.70 -16.66 -22.10
N HIS A 197 6.15 -17.38 -23.13
CA HIS A 197 5.28 -18.01 -24.12
C HIS A 197 4.31 -19.05 -23.54
N ARG A 198 4.60 -19.59 -22.36
CA ARG A 198 3.79 -20.60 -21.65
C ARG A 198 3.02 -20.04 -20.44
N LEU A 199 2.91 -18.72 -20.30
CA LEU A 199 2.24 -18.08 -19.15
C LEU A 199 0.91 -18.76 -18.77
N TYR A 200 0.09 -19.09 -19.76
CA TYR A 200 -1.17 -19.75 -19.51
C TYR A 200 -0.96 -21.24 -19.25
N GLY A 201 -1.39 -21.69 -18.08
CA GLY A 201 -1.23 -23.06 -17.62
C GLY A 201 0.11 -23.34 -16.92
N ASP A 202 1.10 -22.46 -17.00
CA ASP A 202 2.34 -22.61 -16.23
C ASP A 202 2.16 -22.22 -14.76
N ASN A 203 2.86 -22.92 -13.88
CA ASN A 203 2.78 -22.68 -12.44
C ASN A 203 3.67 -21.49 -12.06
N LEU A 204 3.03 -20.39 -11.68
CA LEU A 204 3.74 -19.19 -11.23
C LEU A 204 3.95 -19.26 -9.71
N SER A 205 5.03 -18.68 -9.23
CA SER A 205 5.32 -18.56 -7.80
C SER A 205 5.46 -17.10 -7.37
N ILE A 206 5.15 -16.80 -6.11
CA ILE A 206 5.63 -15.59 -5.45
C ILE A 206 7.06 -15.86 -4.99
N TRP A 207 8.01 -15.07 -5.46
CA TRP A 207 9.38 -15.15 -4.97
C TRP A 207 9.57 -14.23 -3.76
N LEU A 208 9.92 -14.83 -2.63
CA LEU A 208 10.21 -14.15 -1.38
C LEU A 208 11.69 -14.29 -1.03
N PRO A 209 12.44 -13.19 -0.88
CA PRO A 209 13.84 -13.29 -0.46
C PRO A 209 14.02 -13.91 0.93
N ASN A 210 15.06 -14.72 1.09
CA ASN A 210 15.50 -15.22 2.38
C ASN A 210 16.68 -14.38 2.88
N PHE A 211 16.60 -13.66 4.00
CA PHE A 211 17.73 -12.81 4.44
C PHE A 211 19.00 -13.58 4.79
N GLU A 212 18.89 -14.85 5.18
CA GLU A 212 20.05 -15.68 5.52
C GLU A 212 20.75 -16.17 4.24
N GLN A 213 19.98 -16.43 3.20
CA GLN A 213 20.46 -16.82 1.87
C GLN A 213 19.69 -16.06 0.78
N PRO A 214 19.99 -14.75 0.58
CA PRO A 214 19.17 -13.85 -0.23
C PRO A 214 18.98 -14.28 -1.67
N ILE A 215 19.90 -15.10 -2.18
CA ILE A 215 19.94 -15.44 -3.59
C ILE A 215 19.22 -16.75 -3.91
N GLU A 216 18.95 -17.60 -2.92
CA GLU A 216 18.09 -18.77 -3.10
C GLU A 216 16.62 -18.36 -2.99
N GLY A 217 16.24 -17.66 -1.91
CA GLY A 217 14.87 -17.23 -1.66
C GLY A 217 13.88 -18.40 -1.55
N TYR A 218 12.63 -18.08 -1.25
CA TYR A 218 11.51 -19.02 -1.22
C TYR A 218 10.64 -18.81 -2.46
N TYR A 219 10.24 -19.90 -3.11
CA TYR A 219 9.33 -19.90 -4.25
C TYR A 219 8.00 -20.49 -3.78
N TYR A 220 7.07 -19.62 -3.38
CA TYR A 220 5.75 -20.04 -2.95
C TYR A 220 4.87 -20.15 -4.18
N GLU A 221 4.59 -21.39 -4.60
CA GLU A 221 3.72 -21.65 -5.75
C GLU A 221 2.40 -20.90 -5.56
N LEU A 222 2.00 -20.09 -6.53
CA LEU A 222 0.74 -19.35 -6.52
C LEU A 222 -0.33 -20.11 -7.31
N GLY A 223 0.08 -20.93 -8.27
CA GLY A 223 -0.79 -21.63 -9.21
C GLY A 223 -0.66 -21.08 -10.63
N ALA A 224 -1.53 -21.56 -11.51
CA ALA A 224 -1.50 -21.23 -12.93
C ALA A 224 -2.64 -20.29 -13.34
N LYS A 225 -2.30 -19.23 -14.07
CA LYS A 225 -3.29 -18.41 -14.79
C LYS A 225 -3.74 -19.20 -16.01
N GLN A 226 -5.03 -19.52 -16.11
CA GLN A 226 -5.52 -20.42 -17.18
C GLN A 226 -5.66 -19.73 -18.54
N ASP A 227 -6.08 -18.47 -18.52
CA ASP A 227 -6.28 -17.66 -19.72
C ASP A 227 -6.25 -16.16 -19.34
N LYS A 228 -6.45 -15.29 -20.32
CA LYS A 228 -6.43 -13.83 -20.14
C LYS A 228 -7.55 -13.30 -19.24
N ASP A 229 -8.69 -13.99 -19.21
CA ASP A 229 -9.95 -13.57 -18.56
C ASP A 229 -10.07 -14.16 -17.14
N ASN A 230 -9.20 -15.09 -16.77
CA ASN A 230 -9.07 -15.61 -15.41
C ASN A 230 -8.47 -14.55 -14.47
N HIS A 231 -9.30 -13.62 -14.02
CA HIS A 231 -8.90 -12.53 -13.12
C HIS A 231 -8.86 -12.92 -11.63
N ASN A 232 -9.38 -14.10 -11.27
CA ASN A 232 -9.45 -14.55 -9.88
C ASN A 232 -8.26 -15.45 -9.47
N TRP A 233 -7.45 -15.91 -10.43
CA TRP A 233 -6.39 -16.88 -10.20
C TRP A 233 -5.46 -16.52 -9.03
N ALA A 234 -5.00 -15.26 -8.96
CA ALA A 234 -4.07 -14.82 -7.94
C ALA A 234 -4.72 -14.75 -6.55
N TYR A 235 -5.99 -14.33 -6.47
CA TYR A 235 -6.74 -14.34 -5.22
C TYR A 235 -6.87 -15.75 -4.65
N LEU A 236 -7.31 -16.69 -5.49
CA LEU A 236 -7.45 -18.10 -5.14
C LEU A 236 -6.09 -18.72 -4.78
N GLY A 237 -5.04 -18.36 -5.51
CA GLY A 237 -3.67 -18.79 -5.26
C GLY A 237 -3.16 -18.37 -3.89
N ILE A 238 -3.32 -17.10 -3.51
CA ILE A 238 -2.91 -16.63 -2.17
C ILE A 238 -3.75 -17.29 -1.09
N MET A 239 -5.07 -17.43 -1.28
CA MET A 239 -5.91 -18.15 -0.30
C MET A 239 -5.44 -19.60 -0.10
N SER A 240 -5.15 -20.31 -1.19
CA SER A 240 -4.61 -21.68 -1.13
C SER A 240 -3.24 -21.72 -0.44
N LEU A 241 -2.36 -20.75 -0.71
CA LEU A 241 -1.05 -20.63 -0.05
C LEU A 241 -1.19 -20.46 1.46
N LEU A 242 -2.09 -19.59 1.92
CA LEU A 242 -2.34 -19.37 3.35
C LEU A 242 -2.83 -20.63 4.08
N GLU A 243 -3.48 -21.55 3.36
CA GLU A 243 -4.01 -22.81 3.89
C GLU A 243 -2.97 -23.94 3.87
N ARG A 244 -2.25 -24.08 2.77
CA ARG A 244 -1.35 -25.23 2.55
C ARG A 244 0.05 -25.04 3.11
N ASP A 245 0.51 -23.80 3.19
CA ASP A 245 1.85 -23.47 3.67
C ASP A 245 1.75 -22.60 4.94
N PRO A 246 1.85 -23.23 6.13
CA PRO A 246 1.78 -22.51 7.37
C PRO A 246 2.97 -21.57 7.57
N LEU A 247 4.09 -21.68 6.84
CA LEU A 247 5.23 -20.79 7.02
C LEU A 247 5.21 -19.59 6.08
N PHE A 248 4.47 -19.65 4.97
CA PHE A 248 4.40 -18.58 3.97
C PHE A 248 4.12 -17.20 4.58
N PHE A 249 3.02 -17.08 5.33
CA PHE A 249 2.60 -15.78 5.86
C PHE A 249 3.57 -15.23 6.91
N GLU A 250 4.14 -16.09 7.74
CA GLU A 250 5.13 -15.70 8.76
C GLU A 250 6.43 -15.23 8.12
N ASN A 251 6.94 -15.97 7.14
CA ASN A 251 8.12 -15.58 6.37
C ASN A 251 7.88 -14.26 5.63
N TYR A 252 6.70 -14.11 5.03
CA TYR A 252 6.30 -12.88 4.34
C TYR A 252 6.26 -11.67 5.29
N VAL A 253 5.58 -11.77 6.45
CA VAL A 253 5.50 -10.67 7.42
C VAL A 253 6.88 -10.36 8.01
N SER A 254 7.70 -11.37 8.30
CA SER A 254 9.08 -11.20 8.76
C SER A 254 9.91 -10.42 7.74
N PHE A 255 9.77 -10.76 6.46
CA PHE A 255 10.43 -10.03 5.38
C PHE A 255 9.91 -8.61 5.23
N TRP A 256 8.60 -8.44 5.23
CA TRP A 256 7.96 -7.15 5.14
C TRP A 256 8.42 -6.20 6.26
N LYS A 257 8.51 -6.69 7.51
CA LYS A 257 9.01 -5.93 8.67
C LYS A 257 10.43 -5.40 8.45
N LYS A 258 11.36 -6.27 8.07
CA LYS A 258 12.76 -5.88 7.78
C LYS A 258 12.85 -4.85 6.66
N VAL A 259 12.02 -5.01 5.63
CA VAL A 259 11.95 -4.06 4.52
C VAL A 259 11.33 -2.73 4.94
N PHE A 260 10.31 -2.75 5.80
CA PHE A 260 9.68 -1.56 6.36
C PHE A 260 10.66 -0.75 7.21
N GLU A 261 11.45 -1.41 8.06
CA GLU A 261 12.52 -0.77 8.84
C GLU A 261 13.58 -0.13 7.94
N ALA A 262 14.04 -0.88 6.92
CA ALA A 262 14.99 -0.34 5.94
C ALA A 262 14.40 0.86 5.18
N TYR A 263 13.12 0.79 4.81
CA TYR A 263 12.39 1.89 4.18
C TYR A 263 12.36 3.11 5.09
N ALA A 264 11.90 2.95 6.33
CA ALA A 264 11.77 3.99 7.34
C ALA A 264 13.08 4.76 7.55
N LEU A 265 14.18 4.02 7.70
CA LEU A 265 15.52 4.58 7.94
C LEU A 265 16.24 5.05 6.67
N ARG A 266 15.63 4.90 5.49
CA ARG A 266 16.26 5.13 4.17
C ARG A 266 17.59 4.36 4.03
N ASN A 267 17.65 3.16 4.62
CA ASN A 267 18.88 2.38 4.72
C ASN A 267 19.14 1.54 3.46
N ALA A 268 19.77 2.16 2.47
CA ALA A 268 20.17 1.54 1.21
C ALA A 268 21.22 0.41 1.34
N GLN A 269 21.84 0.24 2.52
CA GLN A 269 22.79 -0.85 2.77
C GLN A 269 22.07 -2.19 2.93
N ILE A 270 20.84 -2.17 3.46
CA ILE A 270 19.98 -3.35 3.50
C ILE A 270 19.44 -3.55 2.09
N LYS A 271 19.94 -4.57 1.38
CA LYS A 271 19.66 -4.74 -0.06
C LYS A 271 18.16 -4.89 -0.40
N ALA A 272 17.38 -5.44 0.53
CA ALA A 272 15.93 -5.55 0.37
C ALA A 272 15.20 -4.19 0.34
N TYR A 273 15.84 -3.10 0.79
CA TYR A 273 15.36 -1.72 0.59
C TYR A 273 15.00 -1.42 -0.86
N TRP A 274 15.79 -1.94 -1.80
CA TRP A 274 15.61 -1.67 -3.22
C TRP A 274 14.43 -2.41 -3.85
N LEU A 275 13.74 -3.27 -3.09
CA LEU A 275 12.49 -3.89 -3.50
C LEU A 275 11.26 -3.07 -3.08
N THR A 276 11.45 -1.96 -2.36
CA THR A 276 10.32 -1.11 -1.95
C THR A 276 9.87 -0.19 -3.06
N ASN A 277 8.58 0.13 -3.05
CA ASN A 277 8.09 1.29 -3.78
C ASN A 277 8.69 2.58 -3.20
N GLY A 278 9.00 3.57 -4.03
CA GLY A 278 9.63 4.82 -3.59
C GLY A 278 11.06 4.68 -3.04
N CYS A 279 11.82 3.66 -3.42
CA CYS A 279 13.24 3.51 -3.05
C CYS A 279 14.20 4.44 -3.81
N GLY A 280 13.73 5.10 -4.88
CA GLY A 280 14.53 6.08 -5.63
C GLY A 280 15.46 5.44 -6.67
N GLN A 281 16.64 6.02 -6.83
CA GLN A 281 17.64 5.64 -7.83
C GLN A 281 18.72 4.74 -7.22
N PRO A 282 19.34 3.83 -7.99
CA PRO A 282 20.41 2.97 -7.48
C PRO A 282 21.60 3.80 -6.98
N VAL A 283 22.22 3.36 -5.88
CA VAL A 283 23.42 3.97 -5.31
C VAL A 283 24.48 2.89 -5.01
N PRO A 284 25.68 2.96 -5.65
CA PRO A 284 26.02 3.84 -6.77
C PRO A 284 25.21 3.48 -8.02
N ARG A 285 24.99 4.46 -8.90
CA ARG A 285 24.30 4.25 -10.17
C ARG A 285 25.20 3.48 -11.15
N PRO A 286 24.74 2.36 -11.73
CA PRO A 286 25.48 1.67 -12.79
C PRO A 286 25.71 2.54 -14.02
N ILE A 287 26.77 2.26 -14.77
CA ILE A 287 27.15 3.05 -15.94
C ILE A 287 26.12 2.92 -17.09
N ASP A 288 25.53 1.74 -17.20
CA ASP A 288 24.55 1.29 -18.18
C ASP A 288 23.10 1.51 -17.72
N TRP A 289 22.89 2.09 -16.53
CA TRP A 289 21.54 2.39 -16.05
C TRP A 289 20.82 3.36 -16.99
N PRO A 290 19.58 3.06 -17.40
CA PRO A 290 18.94 3.80 -18.48
C PRO A 290 18.61 5.24 -18.10
N LYS A 291 18.68 6.11 -19.11
CA LYS A 291 18.17 7.48 -19.03
C LYS A 291 16.65 7.47 -19.05
N ARG A 292 16.05 8.47 -18.43
CA ARG A 292 14.58 8.62 -18.48
C ARG A 292 14.11 8.79 -19.91
N ARG A 293 12.98 8.16 -20.25
CA ARG A 293 12.31 8.40 -21.55
C ARG A 293 11.85 9.84 -21.72
N ILE A 294 11.49 10.51 -20.62
CA ILE A 294 11.00 11.90 -20.58
C ILE A 294 11.73 12.67 -19.50
N GLY A 295 12.20 13.88 -19.85
CA GLY A 295 12.91 14.79 -18.94
C GLY A 295 14.41 14.50 -18.84
N SER A 296 15.05 15.10 -17.84
CA SER A 296 16.48 14.92 -17.56
C SER A 296 16.74 13.83 -16.52
N GLY A 297 17.93 13.22 -16.57
CA GLY A 297 18.40 12.24 -15.59
C GLY A 297 18.14 10.79 -15.95
N TYR A 298 18.12 9.94 -14.92
CA TYR A 298 18.13 8.48 -15.04
C TYR A 298 16.85 7.86 -14.48
N GLU A 299 16.49 6.68 -14.99
CA GLU A 299 15.36 5.92 -14.45
C GLU A 299 15.55 5.65 -12.96
N SER A 300 14.45 5.52 -12.22
CA SER A 300 14.47 5.15 -10.79
C SER A 300 14.13 3.67 -10.68
N ILE A 301 14.65 2.97 -9.66
CA ILE A 301 14.17 1.61 -9.32
C ILE A 301 12.69 1.69 -8.95
N SER A 302 12.33 2.67 -8.12
CA SER A 302 10.93 3.04 -7.91
C SER A 302 10.85 4.52 -7.58
N ASP A 303 10.05 5.26 -8.36
CA ASP A 303 9.96 6.71 -8.23
C ASP A 303 9.17 7.14 -6.98
N GLY A 304 9.35 8.40 -6.60
CA GLY A 304 8.65 9.01 -5.47
C GLY A 304 7.13 9.22 -5.70
N LYS A 305 6.62 9.09 -6.93
CA LYS A 305 5.17 9.14 -7.18
C LYS A 305 4.49 7.87 -6.68
N THR A 306 5.24 6.77 -6.59
CA THR A 306 4.82 5.51 -5.97
C THR A 306 5.27 5.37 -4.52
N SER A 307 5.60 6.45 -3.82
CA SER A 307 5.92 6.35 -2.38
C SER A 307 4.76 5.70 -1.61
N VAL A 308 5.11 5.12 -0.48
CA VAL A 308 4.29 4.15 0.22
C VAL A 308 3.25 4.85 1.09
N GLY A 309 2.00 4.37 1.08
CA GLY A 309 0.92 4.93 1.88
C GLY A 309 0.83 6.46 1.81
N LEU A 310 0.94 7.13 2.96
CA LEU A 310 0.91 8.59 3.10
C LEU A 310 2.28 9.26 2.91
N ASP A 311 3.36 8.51 2.71
CA ASP A 311 4.74 9.00 2.84
C ASP A 311 5.22 9.92 1.69
N ARG A 312 4.43 10.08 0.62
CA ARG A 312 4.74 11.06 -0.43
C ARG A 312 4.46 12.48 0.06
N THR A 313 5.47 13.36 0.06
CA THR A 313 5.34 14.74 0.55
C THR A 313 4.22 15.57 -0.11
N ASP A 314 3.99 15.39 -1.42
CA ASP A 314 2.86 16.00 -2.15
C ASP A 314 1.50 15.49 -1.64
N ASP A 315 1.40 14.20 -1.32
CA ASP A 315 0.17 13.63 -0.75
C ASP A 315 -0.05 14.10 0.68
N ILE A 316 1.00 14.20 1.50
CA ILE A 316 0.92 14.80 2.84
C ILE A 316 0.33 16.20 2.75
N LYS A 317 0.95 17.10 1.96
CA LYS A 317 0.51 18.49 1.82
C LYS A 317 -0.95 18.60 1.35
N LYS A 318 -1.34 17.79 0.36
CA LYS A 318 -2.71 17.74 -0.16
C LYS A 318 -3.69 17.25 0.90
N SER A 319 -3.34 16.20 1.63
CA SER A 319 -4.16 15.68 2.72
C SER A 319 -4.36 16.73 3.82
N VAL A 320 -3.31 17.41 4.27
CA VAL A 320 -3.43 18.48 5.28
C VAL A 320 -4.42 19.56 4.85
N TYR A 321 -4.27 20.09 3.63
CA TYR A 321 -5.21 21.07 3.11
C TYR A 321 -6.64 20.51 3.02
N GLN A 322 -6.79 19.27 2.56
CA GLN A 322 -8.09 18.64 2.42
C GLN A 322 -8.78 18.48 3.77
N ILE A 323 -8.06 18.07 4.82
CA ILE A 323 -8.63 17.95 6.17
C ILE A 323 -9.11 19.31 6.67
N LEU A 324 -8.31 20.35 6.52
CA LEU A 324 -8.71 21.71 6.90
C LEU A 324 -9.96 22.17 6.13
N LYS A 325 -10.00 21.95 4.80
CA LYS A 325 -11.14 22.30 3.95
C LYS A 325 -12.42 21.55 4.33
N LEU A 326 -12.33 20.24 4.59
CA LEU A 326 -13.47 19.43 5.02
C LEU A 326 -13.94 19.86 6.40
N GLY A 327 -13.00 20.14 7.31
CA GLY A 327 -13.27 20.65 8.64
C GLY A 327 -14.02 21.97 8.59
N SER A 328 -13.54 22.95 7.82
CA SER A 328 -14.12 24.29 7.74
C SER A 328 -15.55 24.30 7.17
N LEU A 329 -15.89 23.29 6.35
CA LEU A 329 -17.22 23.14 5.76
C LEU A 329 -18.18 22.32 6.63
N GLY A 330 -17.68 21.42 7.47
CA GLY A 330 -18.50 20.46 8.22
C GLY A 330 -18.62 20.71 9.72
N LYS A 331 -17.57 21.20 10.40
CA LYS A 331 -17.49 21.24 11.88
C LYS A 331 -18.51 22.16 12.56
N SER A 332 -19.05 23.15 11.85
CA SER A 332 -20.07 24.07 12.37
C SER A 332 -21.51 23.55 12.16
N ILE A 333 -21.69 22.46 11.39
CA ILE A 333 -23.01 21.91 11.09
C ILE A 333 -23.50 21.07 12.29
N VAL A 334 -24.67 21.44 12.80
CA VAL A 334 -25.35 20.74 13.89
C VAL A 334 -26.08 19.48 13.38
N GLY A 335 -26.29 18.50 14.28
CA GLY A 335 -27.03 17.26 13.97
C GLY A 335 -26.16 16.06 13.64
N TYR A 336 -24.84 16.24 13.58
CA TYR A 336 -23.85 15.17 13.39
C TYR A 336 -22.76 15.26 14.45
N ASP A 337 -22.26 14.11 14.88
CA ASP A 337 -20.96 14.00 15.56
C ASP A 337 -19.88 13.86 14.47
N PHE A 338 -19.35 14.99 14.00
CA PHE A 338 -18.58 15.10 12.76
C PHE A 338 -17.06 15.21 12.99
N TYR A 339 -16.33 14.36 12.27
CA TYR A 339 -14.87 14.29 12.28
C TYR A 339 -14.28 14.29 10.87
N VAL A 340 -13.03 14.70 10.77
CA VAL A 340 -12.23 14.69 9.54
C VAL A 340 -10.88 14.04 9.79
N GLY A 341 -10.43 13.20 8.85
CA GLY A 341 -9.18 12.47 9.05
C GLY A 341 -8.52 11.98 7.77
N ILE A 342 -7.34 11.40 7.92
CA ILE A 342 -6.60 10.78 6.81
C ILE A 342 -6.65 9.26 6.99
N LEU A 343 -6.90 8.53 5.90
CA LEU A 343 -6.87 7.08 5.88
C LEU A 343 -5.70 6.60 5.02
N SER A 344 -4.84 5.74 5.56
CA SER A 344 -3.74 5.12 4.83
C SER A 344 -3.46 3.68 5.25
N ASN A 345 -2.74 2.92 4.44
CA ASN A 345 -2.18 1.64 4.86
C ASN A 345 -0.92 1.83 5.71
N ILE A 346 -0.10 2.84 5.41
CA ILE A 346 1.16 3.12 6.11
C ILE A 346 1.26 4.61 6.43
N HIS A 347 1.60 4.90 7.69
CA HIS A 347 1.87 6.27 8.16
C HIS A 347 3.10 6.86 7.43
N PRO A 348 3.31 8.19 7.42
CA PRO A 348 4.38 8.82 6.65
C PRO A 348 5.74 8.64 7.34
N VAL A 349 6.19 7.40 7.48
CA VAL A 349 7.28 6.96 8.35
C VAL A 349 8.62 7.67 8.10
N ARG A 350 8.89 8.15 6.87
CA ARG A 350 10.14 8.88 6.57
C ARG A 350 10.05 10.38 6.76
N HIS A 351 8.83 10.89 6.84
CA HIS A 351 8.51 12.31 6.74
C HIS A 351 7.63 12.80 7.89
N PHE A 352 7.32 11.94 8.86
CA PHE A 352 6.43 12.24 9.96
C PHE A 352 6.96 13.41 10.79
N ASP A 353 8.21 13.32 11.23
CA ASP A 353 8.87 14.35 12.05
C ASP A 353 8.99 15.69 11.31
N GLU A 354 9.18 15.66 9.99
CA GLU A 354 9.35 16.86 9.16
C GLU A 354 8.01 17.53 8.84
N TYR A 355 6.95 16.75 8.54
CA TYR A 355 5.71 17.28 7.99
C TYR A 355 4.50 17.21 8.92
N PHE A 356 4.41 16.22 9.80
CA PHE A 356 3.25 16.03 10.68
C PHE A 356 3.52 16.50 12.10
N LEU A 357 4.65 16.11 12.69
CA LEU A 357 4.98 16.45 14.07
C LEU A 357 4.87 17.96 14.38
N PRO A 358 5.28 18.89 13.49
CA PRO A 358 5.15 20.32 13.76
C PRO A 358 3.70 20.85 13.73
N ILE A 359 2.76 20.11 13.13
CA ILE A 359 1.39 20.58 12.88
C ILE A 359 0.30 19.71 13.50
N ILE A 360 0.65 18.53 14.05
CA ILE A 360 -0.32 17.59 14.63
C ILE A 360 -1.07 18.21 15.81
N ASP A 361 -0.43 19.19 16.47
CA ASP A 361 -0.97 19.96 17.60
C ASP A 361 -1.62 21.29 17.24
N VAL A 362 -1.73 21.60 15.95
CA VAL A 362 -2.45 22.80 15.51
C VAL A 362 -3.94 22.68 15.84
N ILE A 363 -4.43 23.72 16.50
CA ILE A 363 -5.84 23.95 16.80
C ILE A 363 -6.27 25.16 15.97
N TRP A 364 -7.47 25.10 15.41
CA TRP A 364 -8.01 26.15 14.53
C TRP A 364 -9.49 26.38 14.78
N THR A 365 -10.01 27.51 14.30
CA THR A 365 -11.44 27.80 14.25
C THR A 365 -11.79 28.66 13.04
N THR A 366 -13.07 28.79 12.75
CA THR A 366 -13.62 29.79 11.83
C THR A 366 -14.31 30.88 12.64
N TYR A 367 -13.87 32.12 12.45
CA TYR A 367 -14.53 33.29 13.02
C TYR A 367 -14.99 34.22 11.91
N PRO A 368 -16.22 34.75 11.96
CA PRO A 368 -16.76 35.62 10.92
C PRO A 368 -16.09 37.00 10.89
N ASP A 369 -15.49 37.45 12.00
CA ASP A 369 -14.75 38.70 12.06
C ASP A 369 -13.27 38.47 11.71
N HIS A 370 -12.70 39.40 10.94
CA HIS A 370 -11.32 39.32 10.46
C HIS A 370 -10.29 39.89 11.46
N GLU A 371 -10.73 40.42 12.61
CA GLU A 371 -9.86 41.10 13.59
C GLU A 371 -9.48 40.26 14.84
N VAL A 372 -9.53 38.93 14.76
CA VAL A 372 -9.03 38.06 15.86
C VAL A 372 -7.50 38.02 15.84
N LYS A 373 -6.85 38.55 16.89
CA LYS A 373 -5.38 38.56 17.02
C LYS A 373 -4.88 37.48 17.98
N THR A 374 -5.67 37.14 18.98
CA THR A 374 -5.37 36.17 20.02
C THR A 374 -6.59 35.31 20.34
N VAL A 375 -6.38 34.16 20.98
CA VAL A 375 -7.48 33.29 21.43
C VAL A 375 -8.41 34.01 22.43
N ALA A 376 -7.88 34.96 23.21
CA ALA A 376 -8.66 35.74 24.17
C ALA A 376 -9.65 36.72 23.52
N ASP A 377 -9.51 36.98 22.21
CA ASP A 377 -10.46 37.81 21.46
C ASP A 377 -11.71 37.01 21.04
N LEU A 378 -11.70 35.68 21.22
CA LEU A 378 -12.84 34.81 20.94
C LEU A 378 -13.78 34.74 22.15
N PRO A 379 -15.10 34.58 21.93
CA PRO A 379 -16.03 34.25 23.01
C PRO A 379 -15.60 33.00 23.78
N ASP A 380 -15.84 32.96 25.09
CA ASP A 380 -15.45 31.83 25.96
C ASP A 380 -16.03 30.48 25.51
N ASP A 381 -17.19 30.49 24.86
CA ASP A 381 -17.88 29.30 24.34
C ASP A 381 -17.54 29.00 22.87
N HIS A 382 -16.62 29.77 22.27
CA HIS A 382 -16.24 29.59 20.89
C HIS A 382 -15.53 28.25 20.69
N LYS A 383 -16.02 27.47 19.72
CA LYS A 383 -15.51 26.13 19.47
C LYS A 383 -14.13 26.19 18.83
N LEU A 384 -13.20 25.41 19.37
CA LEU A 384 -11.90 25.16 18.79
C LEU A 384 -11.84 23.73 18.27
N TYR A 385 -11.12 23.52 17.17
CA TYR A 385 -11.04 22.25 16.47
C TYR A 385 -9.60 21.81 16.31
N ASN A 386 -9.34 20.50 16.45
CA ASN A 386 -8.06 19.94 16.05
C ASN A 386 -7.92 20.05 14.53
N LEU A 387 -6.69 20.28 14.03
CA LEU A 387 -6.40 20.17 12.60
C LEU A 387 -6.69 18.75 12.09
N PHE A 388 -6.27 17.73 12.84
CA PHE A 388 -6.57 16.33 12.57
C PHE A 388 -7.38 15.75 13.71
N ASP A 389 -8.59 15.24 13.43
CA ASP A 389 -9.31 14.43 14.41
C ASP A 389 -8.70 13.02 14.49
N ILE A 390 -8.32 12.46 13.34
CA ILE A 390 -7.67 11.16 13.22
C ILE A 390 -6.77 11.06 11.98
N ILE A 391 -5.61 10.44 12.15
CA ILE A 391 -4.80 9.86 11.09
C ILE A 391 -4.84 8.35 11.33
N LEU A 392 -5.59 7.64 10.50
CA LEU A 392 -5.87 6.22 10.61
C LEU A 392 -4.95 5.47 9.65
N CYS A 393 -3.97 4.73 10.18
CA CYS A 393 -3.08 3.91 9.37
C CYS A 393 -2.91 2.50 9.97
N LEU A 394 -2.81 1.47 9.14
CA LEU A 394 -2.65 0.10 9.64
C LEU A 394 -1.39 -0.04 10.51
N THR A 395 -0.31 0.67 10.18
CA THR A 395 0.93 0.66 10.97
C THR A 395 0.84 1.47 12.27
N GLU A 396 0.17 2.61 12.24
CA GLU A 396 0.12 3.56 13.35
C GLU A 396 -1.10 4.46 13.27
N ASN A 397 -1.85 4.54 14.36
CA ASN A 397 -3.03 5.39 14.48
C ASN A 397 -2.73 6.57 15.37
N MET A 398 -3.18 7.75 14.97
CA MET A 398 -3.08 8.96 15.77
C MET A 398 -4.45 9.62 15.83
N SER A 399 -5.07 9.61 17.01
CA SER A 399 -6.26 10.42 17.27
C SER A 399 -6.19 11.07 18.63
N LYS A 400 -6.65 12.31 18.68
CA LYS A 400 -6.84 13.06 19.93
C LYS A 400 -8.18 12.81 20.58
N ILE A 401 -9.03 12.01 19.94
CA ILE A 401 -10.38 11.72 20.40
C ILE A 401 -10.38 10.29 20.94
N SER A 402 -10.47 10.17 22.26
CA SER A 402 -10.41 8.89 22.98
C SER A 402 -11.40 7.85 22.43
N ARG A 403 -12.61 8.28 22.06
CA ARG A 403 -13.60 7.42 21.44
C ARG A 403 -13.11 6.83 20.12
N LEU A 404 -12.51 7.63 19.23
CA LEU A 404 -12.00 7.13 17.95
C LEU A 404 -10.85 6.12 18.16
N ASN A 405 -9.97 6.36 19.14
CA ASN A 405 -8.92 5.40 19.50
C ASN A 405 -9.51 4.03 19.87
N SER A 406 -10.62 3.98 20.63
CA SER A 406 -11.26 2.71 21.01
C SER A 406 -11.85 1.93 19.82
N ILE A 407 -12.45 2.65 18.87
CA ILE A 407 -13.04 2.07 17.66
C ILE A 407 -11.95 1.39 16.82
N PHE A 408 -10.84 2.11 16.59
CA PHE A 408 -9.78 1.71 15.66
C PHE A 408 -8.57 1.01 16.31
N ASP A 409 -8.71 0.54 17.56
CA ASP A 409 -7.70 -0.31 18.21
C ASP A 409 -7.80 -1.76 17.70
N PHE A 410 -7.04 -2.09 16.66
CA PHE A 410 -7.06 -3.38 15.95
C PHE A 410 -5.99 -4.36 16.43
#